data_AF-A0A2M7EYI0-F1
#
_entry.id   AF-A0A2M7EYI0-F1
#
_cell.length_a   1.000
_cell.length_b   1.000
_cell.length_c   1.000
_cell.angle_alpha   90.00
_cell.angle_beta   90.00
_cell.angle_gamma   90.00
#
_symmetry.space_group_name_H-M   'P 1'
#
loop_
_entity.id
_entity.type
_entity.pdbx_description
1 polymer ?
#
loop_
_entity_poly.entity_id
_entity_poly.type
_entity_poly.pdbx_seq_one_letter_code
_entity_poly.pdbx_strand_id
1 'polypeptide(L)'
;LAVIACVGSLLGWQFTIATTAKTASDEGMFPAVFSKMNAMGAPVTGMIVLGVVQTGLAFSTISPTLNEQFSALVNLSVVTNVIPYIMALSALAVMMKTAGVPQAKYRMNLFVSTIGMLYSAYAIYSSGMEAVFGGMIAMMLAFIIWAFISPRFISVAAKKGGAA
;
A
#
# COMPACT_ATOMS: atom_id res chain seq x y z
N LEU A 1 -16.97 1.93 22.82
CA LEU A 1 -17.00 2.47 21.44
C LEU A 1 -15.64 2.39 20.76
N ALA A 2 -14.57 2.92 21.36
CA ALA A 2 -13.21 2.89 20.79
C ALA A 2 -12.72 1.48 20.40
N VAL A 3 -12.95 0.46 21.24
CA VAL A 3 -12.56 -0.93 20.94
C VAL A 3 -13.26 -1.47 19.69
N ILE A 4 -14.56 -1.22 19.55
CA ILE A 4 -15.34 -1.67 18.38
C ILE A 4 -14.83 -0.98 17.11
N ALA A 5 -14.52 0.32 17.18
CA ALA A 5 -13.95 1.07 16.07
C ALA A 5 -12.55 0.56 15.66
N CYS A 6 -11.69 0.24 16.63
CA CYS A 6 -10.37 -0.33 16.37
C CYS A 6 -10.46 -1.73 15.74
N VAL A 7 -11.35 -2.60 16.24
CA VAL A 7 -11.57 -3.93 15.67
C VAL A 7 -12.11 -3.81 14.23
N GLY A 8 -13.06 -2.91 13.99
CA GLY A 8 -13.58 -2.65 12.64
C GLY A 8 -12.49 -2.14 11.68
N SER A 9 -11.67 -1.19 12.12
CA SER A 9 -10.53 -0.66 11.35
C SER A 9 -9.52 -1.77 11.02
N LEU A 10 -9.20 -2.61 12.01
CA LEU A 10 -8.28 -3.73 11.83
C LEU A 10 -8.79 -4.68 10.75
N LEU A 11 -10.06 -5.10 10.82
CA LEU A 11 -10.65 -5.98 9.81
C LEU A 11 -10.65 -5.34 8.42
N GLY A 12 -10.94 -4.05 8.33
CA GLY A 12 -10.90 -3.30 7.07
C GLY A 12 -9.50 -3.28 6.44
N TRP A 13 -8.47 -3.01 7.23
CA TRP A 13 -7.07 -3.04 6.77
C TRP A 13 -6.61 -4.44 6.40
N GLN A 14 -6.99 -5.46 7.17
CA GLN A 14 -6.67 -6.86 6.85
C GLN A 14 -7.24 -7.26 5.48
N PHE A 15 -8.50 -6.91 5.20
CA PHE A 15 -9.11 -7.20 3.90
C PHE A 15 -8.48 -6.38 2.76
N THR A 16 -8.19 -5.11 3.00
CA THR A 16 -7.57 -4.21 1.99
C THR A 16 -6.18 -4.71 1.59
N ILE A 17 -5.34 -5.09 2.55
CA ILE A 17 -4.00 -5.61 2.27
C ILE A 17 -4.10 -6.93 1.52
N ALA A 18 -4.97 -7.83 1.97
CA ALA A 18 -5.08 -9.15 1.38
C ALA A 18 -5.68 -9.10 -0.05
N THR A 19 -6.65 -8.23 -0.31
CA THR A 19 -7.17 -7.98 -1.67
C THR A 19 -6.13 -7.32 -2.58
N THR A 20 -5.36 -6.36 -2.07
CA THR A 20 -4.27 -5.74 -2.85
C THR A 20 -3.19 -6.77 -3.19
N ALA A 21 -2.79 -7.63 -2.25
CA ALA A 21 -1.83 -8.71 -2.48
C ALA A 21 -2.36 -9.75 -3.47
N LYS A 22 -3.66 -10.04 -3.43
CA LYS A 22 -4.34 -10.89 -4.42
C LYS A 22 -4.26 -10.27 -5.81
N THR A 23 -4.68 -9.03 -5.99
CA THR A 23 -4.64 -8.34 -7.30
C THR A 23 -3.21 -8.30 -7.83
N ALA A 24 -2.23 -8.00 -6.96
CA ALA A 24 -0.82 -8.06 -7.30
C ALA A 24 -0.36 -9.48 -7.70
N SER A 25 -0.87 -10.54 -7.05
CA SER A 25 -0.55 -11.92 -7.42
C SER A 25 -1.22 -12.36 -8.73
N ASP A 26 -2.47 -11.95 -8.97
CA ASP A 26 -3.22 -12.21 -10.21
C ASP A 26 -2.56 -11.51 -11.42
N GLU A 27 -1.92 -10.36 -11.21
CA GLU A 27 -1.09 -9.65 -12.19
C GLU A 27 0.34 -10.22 -12.32
N GLY A 28 0.69 -11.26 -11.55
CA GLY A 28 2.01 -11.90 -11.59
C GLY A 28 3.12 -11.17 -10.82
N MET A 29 2.78 -10.13 -10.04
CA MET A 29 3.72 -9.34 -9.23
C MET A 29 4.12 -10.05 -7.93
N PHE A 30 3.28 -10.96 -7.44
CA PHE A 30 3.46 -11.68 -6.18
C PHE A 30 3.40 -13.21 -6.38
N PRO A 31 4.05 -14.01 -5.51
CA PRO A 31 4.00 -15.48 -5.58
C PRO A 31 2.57 -15.99 -5.67
N ALA A 32 2.30 -16.96 -6.55
CA ALA A 32 0.97 -17.52 -6.81
C ALA A 32 0.25 -18.07 -5.56
N VAL A 33 0.98 -18.26 -4.47
CA VAL A 33 0.45 -18.60 -3.14
C VAL A 33 -0.53 -17.53 -2.62
N PHE A 34 -0.36 -16.26 -3.00
CA PHE A 34 -1.26 -15.15 -2.62
C PHE A 34 -2.48 -14.99 -3.53
N SER A 35 -2.49 -15.60 -4.72
CA SER A 35 -3.65 -15.64 -5.63
C SER A 35 -4.71 -16.68 -5.19
N LYS A 36 -4.33 -17.65 -4.34
CA LYS A 36 -5.26 -18.66 -3.82
C LYS A 36 -6.36 -18.04 -2.97
N MET A 37 -7.58 -18.09 -3.48
CA MET A 37 -8.81 -17.74 -2.76
C MET A 37 -9.46 -18.98 -2.13
N ASN A 38 -10.13 -18.79 -1.01
CA ASN A 38 -11.12 -19.77 -0.53
C ASN A 38 -12.41 -19.71 -1.36
N ALA A 39 -13.34 -20.63 -1.10
CA ALA A 39 -14.65 -20.70 -1.77
C ALA A 39 -15.52 -19.44 -1.62
N MET A 40 -15.19 -18.56 -0.67
CA MET A 40 -15.88 -17.29 -0.39
C MET A 40 -15.14 -16.07 -0.99
N GLY A 41 -14.11 -16.30 -1.82
CA GLY A 41 -13.33 -15.23 -2.46
C GLY A 41 -12.32 -14.54 -1.55
N ALA A 42 -12.06 -15.07 -0.34
CA ALA A 42 -11.12 -14.47 0.60
C ALA A 42 -9.69 -15.05 0.45
N PRO A 43 -8.65 -14.20 0.40
CA PRO A 43 -7.24 -14.60 0.38
C PRO A 43 -6.75 -15.04 1.78
N VAL A 44 -7.16 -16.25 2.20
CA VAL A 44 -6.92 -16.78 3.56
C VAL A 44 -5.43 -16.88 3.91
N THR A 45 -4.57 -17.26 2.95
CA THR A 45 -3.13 -17.39 3.20
C THR A 45 -2.48 -16.05 3.55
N GLY A 46 -2.90 -14.95 2.90
CA GLY A 46 -2.42 -13.60 3.23
C GLY A 46 -2.85 -13.16 4.63
N MET A 47 -4.11 -13.44 4.99
CA MET A 47 -4.65 -13.09 6.31
C MET A 47 -3.95 -13.84 7.46
N ILE A 48 -3.62 -15.12 7.28
CA ILE A 48 -2.89 -15.91 8.30
C ILE A 48 -1.49 -15.35 8.52
N VAL A 49 -0.75 -15.06 7.45
CA VAL A 49 0.61 -14.50 7.56
C VAL A 49 0.58 -13.13 8.27
N LEU A 50 -0.35 -12.26 7.89
CA LEU A 50 -0.54 -10.97 8.56
C LEU A 50 -0.87 -11.13 10.04
N GLY A 51 -1.76 -12.07 10.37
CA GLY A 51 -2.11 -12.38 11.76
C GLY A 51 -0.89 -12.82 12.58
N VAL A 52 -0.07 -13.73 12.06
CA VAL A 52 1.15 -14.21 12.75
C VAL A 52 2.14 -13.06 12.99
N VAL A 53 2.39 -12.24 11.96
CA VAL A 53 3.29 -11.09 12.08
C VAL A 53 2.76 -10.06 13.09
N GLN A 54 1.46 -9.76 13.02
CA GLN A 54 0.82 -8.81 13.94
C GLN A 54 0.84 -9.31 15.38
N THR A 55 0.60 -10.61 15.62
CA THR A 55 0.74 -11.22 16.95
C THR A 55 2.18 -11.15 17.44
N GLY A 56 3.17 -11.40 16.58
CA GLY A 56 4.59 -11.23 16.93
C GLY A 56 4.92 -9.79 17.34
N LEU A 57 4.45 -8.80 16.59
CA LEU A 57 4.61 -7.38 16.93
C LEU A 57 3.86 -7.02 18.23
N ALA A 58 2.69 -7.59 18.49
CA ALA A 58 1.96 -7.37 19.73
C ALA A 58 2.71 -7.91 20.96
N PHE A 59 3.46 -9.00 20.83
CA PHE A 59 4.35 -9.46 21.90
C PHE A 59 5.57 -8.54 22.07
N SER A 60 6.03 -7.91 21.00
CA SER A 60 7.18 -6.99 21.05
C SER A 60 6.88 -5.68 21.80
N THR A 61 5.63 -5.24 21.92
CA THR A 61 5.30 -3.97 22.62
C THR A 61 5.39 -4.05 24.15
N ILE A 62 5.70 -5.21 24.72
CA ILE A 62 5.83 -5.41 26.18
C ILE A 62 7.13 -4.81 26.73
N SER A 63 8.19 -4.70 25.92
CA SER A 63 9.50 -4.20 26.36
C SER A 63 9.69 -2.71 26.02
N PRO A 64 10.14 -1.85 26.96
CA PRO A 64 10.30 -0.41 26.73
C PRO A 64 11.34 -0.06 25.64
N THR A 65 12.41 -0.84 25.50
CA THR A 65 13.40 -0.70 24.39
C THR A 65 12.80 -1.06 23.03
N LEU A 66 11.73 -1.84 23.03
CA LEU A 66 11.05 -2.33 21.84
C LEU A 66 9.84 -1.46 21.49
N ASN A 67 9.33 -0.69 22.46
CA ASN A 67 8.33 0.36 22.25
C ASN A 67 8.90 1.57 21.47
N GLU A 68 10.17 1.93 21.68
CA GLU A 68 10.85 2.92 20.82
C GLU A 68 10.96 2.42 19.38
N GLN A 69 11.35 1.16 19.19
CA GLN A 69 11.37 0.52 17.87
C GLN A 69 9.98 0.46 17.23
N PHE A 70 8.94 0.19 18.03
CA PHE A 70 7.56 0.23 17.57
C PHE A 70 7.17 1.64 17.10
N SER A 71 7.56 2.68 17.84
CA SER A 71 7.31 4.07 17.45
C SER A 71 8.02 4.43 16.13
N ALA A 72 9.26 3.97 15.96
CA ALA A 72 9.98 4.11 14.69
C ALA A 72 9.29 3.34 13.54
N LEU A 73 8.84 2.11 13.78
CA LEU A 73 8.09 1.31 12.80
C LEU A 73 6.75 1.96 12.42
N VAL A 74 6.03 2.57 13.38
CA VAL A 74 4.79 3.30 13.13
C VAL A 74 5.06 4.52 12.24
N ASN A 75 6.08 5.33 12.57
CA ASN A 75 6.44 6.49 11.75
C ASN A 75 6.88 6.08 10.34
N LEU A 76 7.65 5.00 10.22
CA LEU A 76 8.03 4.42 8.92
C LEU A 76 6.80 3.93 8.14
N SER A 77 5.83 3.34 8.82
CA SER A 77 4.58 2.86 8.20
C SER A 77 3.74 4.04 7.66
N VAL A 78 3.74 5.18 8.34
CA VAL A 78 3.09 6.41 7.84
C VAL A 78 3.74 6.84 6.53
N VAL A 79 5.08 6.96 6.50
CA VAL A 79 5.82 7.34 5.27
C VAL A 79 5.52 6.36 4.13
N THR A 80 5.50 5.06 4.42
CA THR A 80 5.25 4.00 3.43
C THR A 80 3.84 4.08 2.83
N ASN A 81 2.83 4.48 3.61
CA ASN A 81 1.45 4.65 3.13
C ASN A 81 1.24 5.95 2.33
N VAL A 82 1.97 7.02 2.68
CA VAL A 82 1.84 8.31 2.00
C VAL A 82 2.34 8.23 0.56
N ILE A 83 3.35 7.39 0.28
CA ILE A 83 3.90 7.22 -1.07
C ILE A 83 2.81 6.75 -2.08
N PRO A 84 2.09 5.63 -1.86
CA PRO A 84 0.93 5.25 -2.65
C PRO A 84 -0.13 6.34 -2.79
N TYR A 85 -0.37 7.15 -1.76
CA TYR A 85 -1.33 8.25 -1.83
C TYR A 85 -0.89 9.33 -2.81
N ILE A 86 0.37 9.74 -2.78
CA ILE A 86 0.91 10.71 -3.74
C ILE A 86 0.85 10.14 -5.17
N MET A 87 1.19 8.86 -5.35
CA MET A 87 1.06 8.19 -6.64
C MET A 87 -0.38 8.16 -7.14
N ALA A 88 -1.35 7.83 -6.28
CA ALA A 88 -2.77 7.81 -6.64
C ALA A 88 -3.30 9.22 -6.99
N LEU A 89 -2.94 10.24 -6.20
CA LEU A 89 -3.33 11.64 -6.45
C LEU A 89 -2.73 12.18 -7.76
N SER A 90 -1.48 11.83 -8.07
CA SER A 90 -0.86 12.21 -9.35
C SER A 90 -1.49 11.48 -10.54
N ALA A 91 -1.81 10.19 -10.40
CA ALA A 91 -2.53 9.43 -11.42
C ALA A 91 -3.96 9.92 -11.66
N LEU A 92 -4.61 10.50 -10.64
CA LEU A 92 -5.98 11.02 -10.74
C LEU A 92 -6.13 12.05 -11.86
N ALA A 93 -5.14 12.95 -12.03
CA ALA A 93 -5.17 13.95 -13.09
C ALA A 93 -5.22 13.31 -14.49
N VAL A 94 -4.45 12.24 -14.70
CA VAL A 94 -4.43 11.48 -15.96
C VAL A 94 -5.74 10.71 -16.14
N MET A 95 -6.20 10.00 -15.11
CA MET A 95 -7.45 9.23 -15.17
C MET A 95 -8.66 10.11 -15.47
N MET A 96 -8.78 11.28 -14.85
CA MET A 96 -9.88 12.21 -15.09
C MET A 96 -9.87 12.79 -16.51
N LYS A 97 -8.68 12.99 -17.08
CA LYS A 97 -8.52 13.43 -18.47
C LYS A 97 -8.94 12.32 -19.44
N THR A 98 -8.57 11.07 -19.17
CA THR A 98 -8.95 9.91 -20.01
C THR A 98 -10.45 9.58 -19.88
N ALA A 99 -11.05 9.80 -18.71
CA ALA A 99 -12.47 9.54 -18.46
C ALA A 99 -13.42 10.65 -18.94
N GLY A 100 -12.91 11.74 -19.54
CA GLY A 100 -13.74 12.80 -20.11
C GLY A 100 -14.58 13.59 -19.09
N VAL A 101 -14.07 13.76 -17.86
CA VAL A 101 -14.83 14.39 -16.76
C VAL A 101 -15.08 15.89 -17.04
N PRO A 102 -16.27 16.44 -16.72
CA PRO A 102 -16.57 17.86 -16.90
C PRO A 102 -15.54 18.78 -16.23
N GLN A 103 -15.16 19.87 -16.92
CA GLN A 103 -14.09 20.80 -16.49
C GLN A 103 -14.28 21.37 -15.08
N ALA A 104 -15.53 21.59 -14.65
CA ALA A 104 -15.84 22.05 -13.29
C ALA A 104 -15.43 21.02 -12.22
N LYS A 105 -15.74 19.74 -12.42
CA LYS A 105 -15.35 18.65 -11.51
C LYS A 105 -13.84 18.36 -11.59
N TYR A 106 -13.25 18.49 -12.78
CA TYR A 106 -11.80 18.38 -12.97
C TYR A 106 -11.03 19.39 -12.13
N ARG A 107 -11.38 20.68 -12.20
CA ARG A 107 -10.70 21.73 -11.42
C ARG A 107 -10.88 21.56 -9.92
N MET A 108 -12.08 21.18 -9.47
CA MET A 108 -12.34 20.90 -8.05
C MET A 108 -11.51 19.73 -7.54
N ASN A 109 -11.49 18.60 -8.25
CA ASN A 109 -10.71 17.43 -7.85
C ASN A 109 -9.20 17.69 -7.92
N LEU A 110 -8.74 18.49 -8.88
CA LEU A 110 -7.34 18.89 -8.96
C LEU A 110 -6.96 19.75 -7.74
N PHE A 111 -7.80 20.71 -7.37
CA PHE A 111 -7.58 21.55 -6.19
C PHE A 111 -7.54 20.71 -4.90
N VAL A 112 -8.49 19.79 -4.72
CA VAL A 112 -8.51 18.87 -3.56
C VAL A 112 -7.28 17.96 -3.57
N SER A 113 -6.84 17.45 -4.73
CA SER A 113 -5.62 16.64 -4.83
C SER A 113 -4.37 17.43 -4.47
N THR A 114 -4.27 18.68 -4.90
CA THR A 114 -3.14 19.55 -4.53
C THR A 114 -3.09 19.77 -3.02
N ILE A 115 -4.23 20.00 -2.36
CA ILE A 115 -4.30 20.10 -0.90
C ILE A 115 -3.88 18.78 -0.25
N GLY A 116 -4.35 17.64 -0.76
CA GLY A 116 -3.96 16.31 -0.28
C GLY A 116 -2.46 16.04 -0.43
N MET A 117 -1.84 16.50 -1.52
CA MET A 117 -0.39 16.43 -1.73
C MET A 117 0.37 17.33 -0.75
N LEU A 118 -0.10 18.55 -0.49
CA LEU A 118 0.51 19.44 0.50
C LEU A 118 0.43 18.84 1.91
N TYR A 119 -0.71 18.25 2.27
CA TYR A 119 -0.87 17.54 3.53
C TYR A 119 0.07 16.33 3.63
N SER A 120 0.19 15.56 2.55
CA SER A 120 1.11 14.43 2.47
C SER A 120 2.57 14.85 2.65
N ALA A 121 2.98 15.97 2.04
CA ALA A 121 4.31 16.53 2.22
C ALA A 121 4.55 16.98 3.68
N TYR A 122 3.54 17.59 4.31
CA TYR A 122 3.61 17.95 5.72
C TYR A 122 3.71 16.72 6.64
N ALA A 123 2.95 15.66 6.36
CA ALA A 123 2.99 14.42 7.14
C ALA A 123 4.36 13.72 7.07
N ILE A 124 5.01 13.73 5.90
CA ILE A 124 6.37 13.22 5.74
C ILE A 124 7.35 14.07 6.56
N TYR A 125 7.23 15.40 6.48
CA TYR A 125 8.05 16.31 7.27
C TYR A 125 7.88 16.09 8.78
N SER A 126 6.66 15.85 9.26
CA SER A 126 6.40 15.60 10.68
C SER A 126 6.80 14.20 11.17
N SER A 127 7.05 13.25 10.28
CA SER A 127 7.37 11.86 10.65
C SER A 127 8.82 11.66 11.15
N GLY A 128 9.68 12.67 11.01
CA GLY A 128 11.07 12.65 11.49
C GLY A 128 12.06 12.08 10.47
N MET A 129 13.32 12.53 10.54
CA MET A 129 14.34 12.21 9.52
C MET A 129 14.65 10.71 9.43
N GLU A 130 14.67 10.00 10.56
CA GLU A 130 14.91 8.55 10.58
C GLU A 130 13.82 7.77 9.83
N ALA A 131 12.55 8.15 10.02
CA ALA A 131 11.43 7.51 9.32
C ALA A 131 11.46 7.79 7.82
N VAL A 132 11.82 9.02 7.42
CA VAL A 132 11.97 9.39 6.00
C VAL A 132 13.13 8.63 5.36
N PHE A 133 14.27 8.53 6.05
CA PHE A 133 15.42 7.77 5.58
C PHE A 133 15.11 6.28 5.44
N GLY A 134 14.45 5.69 6.45
CA GLY A 134 13.95 4.32 6.38
C GLY A 134 12.97 4.11 5.22
N GLY A 135 12.08 5.07 4.98
CA GLY A 135 11.13 5.05 3.87
C GLY A 135 11.82 5.10 2.51
N MET A 136 12.89 5.90 2.37
CA MET A 136 13.70 5.95 1.15
C MET A 136 14.41 4.62 0.89
N ILE A 137 15.00 3.99 1.91
CA ILE A 137 15.62 2.67 1.77
C ILE A 137 14.58 1.63 1.38
N ALA A 138 13.42 1.61 2.05
CA ALA A 138 12.33 0.70 1.74
C ALA A 138 11.87 0.87 0.29
N MET A 139 11.75 2.10 -0.19
CA MET A 139 11.39 2.39 -1.57
C MET A 139 12.48 1.94 -2.56
N MET A 140 13.75 2.14 -2.25
CA MET A 140 14.86 1.65 -3.07
C MET A 140 14.83 0.13 -3.19
N LEU A 141 14.64 -0.58 -2.08
CA LEU A 141 14.48 -2.04 -2.08
C LEU A 141 13.25 -2.48 -2.86
N ALA A 142 12.12 -1.78 -2.71
CA ALA A 142 10.91 -2.05 -3.47
C ALA A 142 11.14 -1.91 -4.99
N PHE A 143 11.84 -0.86 -5.43
CA PHE A 143 12.20 -0.67 -6.83
C PHE A 143 13.18 -1.73 -7.34
N ILE A 144 14.14 -2.17 -6.53
CA ILE A 144 15.06 -3.26 -6.88
C ILE A 144 14.28 -4.57 -7.06
N ILE A 145 13.42 -4.92 -6.10
CA ILE A 145 12.55 -6.09 -6.19
C ILE A 145 11.67 -5.99 -7.44
N TRP A 146 11.06 -4.83 -7.68
CA TRP A 146 10.27 -4.58 -8.89
C TRP A 146 11.12 -4.75 -10.15
N ALA A 147 12.35 -4.26 -10.20
CA ALA A 147 13.23 -4.42 -11.35
C ALA A 147 13.52 -5.90 -11.65
N PHE A 148 13.65 -6.76 -10.64
CA PHE A 148 13.81 -8.21 -10.83
C PHE A 148 12.53 -8.92 -11.27
N ILE A 149 11.36 -8.43 -10.89
CA ILE A 149 10.06 -9.00 -11.29
C ILE A 149 9.62 -8.43 -12.66
N SER A 150 10.02 -7.20 -12.99
CA SER A 150 9.72 -6.46 -14.24
C SER A 150 9.86 -7.28 -15.53
N PRO A 151 10.87 -8.17 -15.71
CA PRO A 151 11.03 -8.95 -16.94
C PRO A 151 9.91 -9.98 -17.13
N ARG A 152 9.28 -10.44 -16.03
CA ARG A 152 8.12 -11.34 -16.09
C ARG A 152 6.89 -10.63 -16.65
N PHE A 153 6.76 -9.32 -16.46
CA PHE A 153 5.64 -8.54 -16.98
C PHE A 153 5.69 -8.31 -18.48
N ILE A 154 6.89 -8.06 -19.03
CA ILE A 154 7.04 -7.96 -20.49
C ILE A 154 6.65 -9.30 -21.13
N SER A 155 7.02 -10.42 -20.52
CA SER A 155 6.63 -11.76 -20.99
C SER A 155 5.12 -12.01 -20.91
N VAL A 156 4.43 -11.59 -19.85
CA VAL A 156 2.96 -11.76 -19.70
C VAL A 156 2.18 -10.79 -20.61
N ALA A 157 2.60 -9.53 -20.71
CA ALA A 157 1.99 -8.54 -21.59
C ALA A 157 2.16 -8.92 -23.08
N ALA A 158 3.33 -9.42 -23.47
CA ALA A 158 3.55 -9.98 -24.81
C ALA A 158 2.66 -11.18 -25.11
N LYS A 159 2.36 -12.02 -24.10
CA LYS A 159 1.47 -13.18 -24.23
C LYS A 159 0.00 -12.81 -24.40
N LYS A 160 -0.46 -11.71 -23.78
CA LYS A 160 -1.82 -11.17 -23.97
C LYS A 160 -1.97 -10.39 -25.27
N GLY A 161 -0.92 -9.74 -25.77
CA GLY A 161 -0.92 -8.99 -27.03
C GLY A 161 -0.85 -9.85 -28.30
N GLY A 162 -0.39 -11.10 -28.21
CA GLY A 162 -0.35 -12.05 -29.33
C GLY A 162 -1.62 -12.89 -29.53
N ALA A 163 -2.67 -12.63 -28.75
CA ALA A 163 -3.96 -13.33 -28.82
C ALA A 163 -5.11 -12.42 -29.31
N ALA A 164 -4.78 -11.32 -29.99
CA ALA A 164 -5.70 -10.42 -30.67
C ALA A 164 -5.48 -10.50 -32.18
#